data_AF-A0A2E4CYX7-F1
#
_entry.id   AF-A0A2E4CYX7-F1
#
_cell.length_a   1.000
_cell.length_b   1.000
_cell.length_c   1.000
_cell.angle_alpha   90.00
_cell.angle_beta   90.00
_cell.angle_gamma   90.00
#
_symmetry.space_group_name_H-M   'P 1'
#
loop_
_entity.id
_entity.type
_entity.pdbx_description
1 polymer ?
#
loop_
_entity_poly.entity_id
_entity_poly.type
_entity_poly.pdbx_seq_one_letter_code
_entity_poly.pdbx_strand_id
1 'polypeptide(L)'
;MEEIEMVETTSDAFVDHVDHSIGGFGGHSFRRLTHVSMAILPYLYYVHGNEIASVFQLESNQFVSLACVLILLVEALRLKFGIVIIGQREYESSQISALAWGALAVSLALLVAPKEDGEELSSGLYGVPIIIGMTIVDPLMGEIKRTKQDLRLAIIAGLIASYCIWLASYYWLGTDIRAAIILAPLTVAGELPKTRAIDDNATMVLLPLSGLILMYPFL
;
A
#
# COMPACT_ATOMS: atom_id res chain seq x y z
N MET A 1 32.33 0.96 11.23
CA MET A 1 31.28 1.94 10.89
C MET A 1 30.17 1.24 10.11
N GLU A 2 30.51 0.52 9.05
CA GLU A 2 29.60 -0.34 8.25
C GLU A 2 28.94 -1.49 9.07
N GLU A 3 29.67 -2.13 9.99
CA GLU A 3 29.12 -3.15 10.89
C GLU A 3 28.12 -2.58 11.91
N ILE A 4 28.30 -1.34 12.35
CA ILE A 4 27.42 -0.71 13.37
C ILE A 4 26.10 -0.28 12.70
N GLU A 5 26.17 0.21 11.46
CA GLU A 5 25.01 0.57 10.64
C GLU A 5 24.17 -0.65 10.25
N MET A 6 24.80 -1.80 10.00
CA MET A 6 24.12 -3.10 9.80
C MET A 6 23.46 -3.65 11.07
N VAL A 7 24.05 -3.44 12.25
CA VAL A 7 23.49 -3.89 13.53
C VAL A 7 22.30 -3.01 13.96
N GLU A 8 22.33 -1.71 13.69
CA GLU A 8 21.17 -0.83 13.95
C GLU A 8 20.01 -1.09 12.99
N THR A 9 20.27 -1.29 11.69
CA THR A 9 19.22 -1.63 10.71
C THR A 9 18.58 -2.99 10.97
N THR A 10 19.34 -3.98 11.46
CA THR A 10 18.78 -5.28 11.88
C THR A 10 17.94 -5.13 13.14
N SER A 11 18.35 -4.36 14.14
CA SER A 11 17.55 -4.07 15.34
C SER A 11 16.19 -3.44 15.00
N ASP A 12 16.16 -2.44 14.13
CA ASP A 12 14.90 -1.79 13.75
C ASP A 12 14.01 -2.70 12.91
N ALA A 13 14.56 -3.65 12.12
CA ALA A 13 13.82 -4.64 11.32
C ALA A 13 12.80 -5.47 12.10
N PHE A 14 13.00 -5.60 13.41
CA PHE A 14 12.41 -6.61 14.25
C PHE A 14 11.51 -6.08 15.37
N VAL A 15 11.30 -4.76 15.43
CA VAL A 15 10.48 -4.10 16.46
C VAL A 15 9.06 -4.67 16.49
N ASP A 16 8.62 -5.15 17.65
CA ASP A 16 7.24 -5.55 17.86
C ASP A 16 6.35 -4.32 18.03
N HIS A 17 5.56 -4.05 17.02
CA HIS A 17 4.65 -2.91 17.02
C HIS A 17 3.40 -3.13 17.87
N VAL A 18 3.15 -4.37 18.34
CA VAL A 18 1.97 -4.68 19.17
C VAL A 18 2.04 -3.94 20.51
N ASP A 19 3.22 -3.90 21.13
CA ASP A 19 3.42 -3.27 22.45
C ASP A 19 3.31 -1.73 22.39
N HIS A 20 3.48 -1.14 21.21
CA HIS A 20 3.41 0.31 20.97
C HIS A 20 2.14 0.74 20.23
N SER A 21 1.23 -0.19 19.92
CA SER A 21 -0.05 0.11 19.27
C SER A 21 -1.13 0.35 20.32
N ILE A 22 -1.92 1.41 20.15
CA ILE A 22 -3.07 1.66 21.02
C ILE A 22 -4.09 0.53 20.81
N GLY A 23 -4.37 -0.22 21.89
CA GLY A 23 -5.23 -1.40 21.87
C GLY A 23 -4.49 -2.74 21.83
N GLY A 24 -3.14 -2.75 21.93
CA GLY A 24 -2.33 -3.96 22.02
C GLY A 24 -2.57 -4.91 20.85
N PHE A 25 -2.74 -6.21 21.14
CA PHE A 25 -3.02 -7.22 20.11
C PHE A 25 -4.31 -6.93 19.33
N GLY A 26 -5.36 -6.43 19.99
CA GLY A 26 -6.63 -6.08 19.34
C GLY A 26 -6.48 -4.90 18.37
N GLY A 27 -5.70 -3.89 18.75
CA GLY A 27 -5.35 -2.76 17.88
C GLY A 27 -4.54 -3.21 16.66
N HIS A 28 -3.55 -4.07 16.86
CA HIS A 28 -2.77 -4.66 15.76
C HIS A 28 -3.64 -5.46 14.79
N SER A 29 -4.52 -6.34 15.30
CA SER A 29 -5.45 -7.10 14.46
C SER A 29 -6.41 -6.20 13.69
N PHE A 30 -6.94 -5.15 14.33
CA PHE A 30 -7.80 -4.17 13.66
C PHE A 30 -7.07 -3.47 12.52
N ARG A 31 -5.84 -3.00 12.77
CA ARG A 31 -5.00 -2.38 11.74
C ARG A 31 -4.76 -3.31 10.54
N ARG A 32 -4.43 -4.59 10.81
CA ARG A 32 -4.23 -5.58 9.74
C ARG A 32 -5.52 -5.86 8.96
N LEU A 33 -6.66 -5.92 9.64
CA LEU A 33 -7.95 -6.07 8.98
C LEU A 33 -8.26 -4.87 8.08
N THR A 34 -8.08 -3.64 8.58
CA THR A 34 -8.27 -2.43 7.78
C THR A 34 -7.33 -2.41 6.58
N HIS A 35 -6.08 -2.84 6.75
CA HIS A 35 -5.09 -2.90 5.68
C HIS A 35 -5.50 -3.85 4.55
N VAL A 36 -5.82 -5.10 4.90
CA VAL A 36 -6.23 -6.12 3.92
C VAL A 36 -7.57 -5.74 3.28
N SER A 37 -8.47 -5.07 4.00
CA SER A 37 -9.76 -4.62 3.43
C SER A 37 -9.60 -3.65 2.26
N MET A 38 -8.47 -2.94 2.16
CA MET A 38 -8.18 -2.06 1.03
C MET A 38 -8.07 -2.81 -0.31
N ALA A 39 -7.91 -4.14 -0.29
CA ALA A 39 -7.92 -4.96 -1.49
C ALA A 39 -9.25 -4.88 -2.28
N ILE A 40 -10.33 -4.41 -1.65
CA ILE A 40 -11.62 -4.17 -2.33
C ILE A 40 -11.64 -2.89 -3.15
N LEU A 41 -10.74 -1.92 -2.88
CA LEU A 41 -10.77 -0.60 -3.51
C LEU A 41 -10.64 -0.63 -5.03
N PRO A 42 -9.76 -1.45 -5.65
CA PRO A 42 -9.71 -1.54 -7.10
C PRO A 42 -11.03 -2.02 -7.69
N TYR A 43 -11.70 -3.00 -7.06
CA TYR A 43 -13.01 -3.46 -7.50
C TYR A 43 -14.07 -2.35 -7.41
N LEU A 44 -14.14 -1.65 -6.28
CA LEU A 44 -15.07 -0.53 -6.11
C LEU A 44 -14.82 0.59 -7.13
N TYR A 45 -13.57 0.89 -7.45
CA TYR A 45 -13.23 1.96 -8.38
C TYR A 45 -13.43 1.57 -9.84
N TYR A 46 -12.89 0.44 -10.29
CA TYR A 46 -12.92 0.07 -11.70
C TYR A 46 -14.28 -0.48 -12.14
N VAL A 47 -15.01 -1.16 -11.25
CA VAL A 47 -16.32 -1.77 -11.58
C VAL A 47 -17.49 -0.87 -11.19
N HIS A 48 -17.43 -0.26 -10.01
CA HIS A 48 -18.56 0.50 -9.45
C HIS A 48 -18.27 2.00 -9.31
N GLY A 49 -17.12 2.48 -9.81
CA GLY A 49 -16.67 3.86 -9.55
C GLY A 49 -17.68 4.90 -10.04
N ASN A 50 -18.21 4.69 -11.24
CA ASN A 50 -19.17 5.63 -11.85
C ASN A 50 -20.51 5.61 -11.10
N GLU A 51 -20.99 4.44 -10.71
CA GLU A 51 -22.21 4.30 -9.90
C GLU A 51 -22.07 5.02 -8.56
N ILE A 52 -20.96 4.79 -7.84
CA ILE A 52 -20.68 5.41 -6.53
C ILE A 52 -20.54 6.93 -6.67
N ALA A 53 -19.77 7.40 -7.65
CA ALA A 53 -19.51 8.82 -7.87
C ALA A 53 -20.77 9.57 -8.32
N SER A 54 -21.67 8.92 -9.07
CA SER A 54 -22.92 9.52 -9.55
C SER A 54 -23.86 9.97 -8.42
N VAL A 55 -23.82 9.31 -7.26
CA VAL A 55 -24.57 9.71 -6.05
C VAL A 55 -24.23 11.13 -5.63
N PHE A 56 -22.99 11.56 -5.88
CA PHE A 56 -22.46 12.89 -5.57
C PHE A 56 -22.40 13.82 -6.78
N GLN A 57 -22.92 13.40 -7.94
CA GLN A 57 -22.82 14.12 -9.22
C GLN A 57 -21.36 14.39 -9.64
N LEU A 58 -20.47 13.43 -9.37
CA LEU A 58 -19.04 13.49 -9.68
C LEU A 58 -18.66 12.37 -10.65
N GLU A 59 -17.54 12.56 -11.35
CA GLU A 59 -16.84 11.47 -12.04
C GLU A 59 -16.01 10.64 -11.04
N SER A 60 -15.73 9.38 -11.37
CA SER A 60 -14.91 8.47 -10.55
C SER A 60 -13.59 9.10 -10.08
N ASN A 61 -12.86 9.75 -10.99
CA ASN A 61 -11.59 10.41 -10.67
C ASN A 61 -11.77 11.60 -9.71
N GLN A 62 -12.84 12.38 -9.90
CA GLN A 62 -13.16 13.52 -9.03
C GLN A 62 -13.55 13.04 -7.63
N PHE A 63 -14.34 11.97 -7.55
CA PHE A 63 -14.73 11.36 -6.28
C PHE A 63 -13.52 10.84 -5.49
N VAL A 64 -12.62 10.09 -6.13
CA VAL A 64 -11.37 9.63 -5.49
C VAL A 64 -10.51 10.81 -5.02
N SER A 65 -10.38 11.84 -5.85
CA SER A 65 -9.62 13.05 -5.50
C SER A 65 -10.22 13.76 -4.28
N LEU A 66 -11.54 13.92 -4.25
CA LEU A 66 -12.26 14.52 -3.13
C LEU A 66 -12.09 13.68 -1.86
N ALA A 67 -12.27 12.36 -1.94
CA ALA A 67 -12.10 11.45 -0.81
C ALA A 67 -10.66 11.52 -0.24
N CYS A 68 -9.65 11.52 -1.10
CA CYS A 68 -8.25 11.68 -0.71
C CYS A 68 -8.01 13.01 0.02
N VAL A 69 -8.47 14.13 -0.56
CA VAL A 69 -8.35 15.45 0.07
C VAL A 69 -9.05 15.50 1.43
N LEU A 70 -10.25 14.92 1.56
CA LEU A 70 -10.97 14.86 2.83
C LEU A 70 -10.21 14.05 3.89
N ILE A 71 -9.63 12.90 3.52
CA ILE A 71 -8.80 12.09 4.42
C ILE A 71 -7.57 12.90 4.89
N LEU A 72 -6.89 13.61 3.99
CA LEU A 72 -5.74 14.45 4.34
C LEU A 72 -6.12 15.64 5.22
N LEU A 73 -7.32 16.22 5.04
CA LEU A 73 -7.82 17.27 5.92
C LEU A 73 -8.12 16.74 7.32
N VAL A 74 -8.76 15.57 7.43
CA VAL A 74 -8.98 14.89 8.71
C VAL A 74 -7.64 14.57 9.38
N GLU A 75 -6.66 14.13 8.60
CA GLU A 75 -5.31 13.85 9.08
C GLU A 75 -4.62 15.10 9.64
N ALA A 76 -4.71 16.23 8.94
CA ALA A 76 -4.16 17.50 9.39
C ALA A 76 -4.81 17.95 10.71
N LEU A 77 -6.12 17.75 10.87
CA LEU A 77 -6.81 18.01 12.13
C LEU A 77 -6.35 17.05 13.24
N ARG A 78 -6.21 15.76 12.94
CA ARG A 78 -5.73 14.74 13.89
C ARG A 78 -4.36 15.13 14.44
N LEU A 79 -3.44 15.51 13.56
CA LEU A 79 -2.09 15.98 13.92
C LEU A 79 -2.10 17.26 14.73
N LYS A 80 -2.96 18.22 14.37
CA LYS A 80 -3.11 19.48 15.13
C LYS A 80 -3.54 19.23 16.57
N PHE A 81 -4.36 18.21 16.82
CA PHE A 81 -4.86 17.88 18.16
C PHE A 81 -4.09 16.73 18.83
N GLY A 82 -3.08 16.15 18.17
CA GLY A 82 -2.31 15.03 18.71
C GLY A 82 -3.13 13.76 18.97
N ILE A 83 -4.22 13.55 18.23
CA ILE A 83 -5.15 12.44 18.45
C ILE A 83 -4.52 11.15 17.91
N VAL A 84 -4.64 10.05 18.65
CA VAL A 84 -4.26 8.70 18.21
C VAL A 84 -5.47 7.79 18.39
N ILE A 85 -5.80 7.04 17.34
CA ILE A 85 -6.97 6.15 17.27
C ILE A 85 -6.52 4.70 17.51
N ILE A 86 -7.44 3.82 17.92
CA ILE A 86 -7.17 2.39 18.10
C ILE A 86 -6.55 1.81 16.81
N GLY A 87 -5.45 1.07 16.97
CA GLY A 87 -4.67 0.49 15.87
C GLY A 87 -3.52 1.37 15.37
N GLN A 88 -3.47 2.65 15.76
CA GLN A 88 -2.34 3.54 15.49
C GLN A 88 -1.24 3.39 16.55
N ARG A 89 0.00 3.70 16.15
CA ARG A 89 1.19 3.70 17.03
C ARG A 89 1.31 5.04 17.75
N GLU A 90 1.86 5.08 18.97
CA GLU A 90 1.92 6.30 19.79
C GLU A 90 2.59 7.50 19.09
N TYR A 91 3.64 7.25 18.30
CA TYR A 91 4.36 8.30 17.58
C TYR A 91 3.53 8.94 16.45
N GLU A 92 2.47 8.29 15.97
CA GLU A 92 1.54 8.84 14.97
C GLU A 92 0.72 10.00 15.55
N SER A 93 0.80 10.30 16.85
CA SER A 93 0.28 11.57 17.41
C SER A 93 0.91 12.81 16.75
N SER A 94 2.14 12.70 16.25
CA SER A 94 2.93 13.82 15.70
C SER A 94 3.37 13.63 14.25
N GLN A 95 3.04 12.48 13.63
CA GLN A 95 3.47 12.11 12.28
C GLN A 95 2.29 11.64 11.43
N ILE A 96 2.36 11.87 10.13
CA ILE A 96 1.33 11.37 9.19
C ILE A 96 1.21 9.85 9.36
N SER A 97 -0.02 9.37 9.51
CA SER A 97 -0.30 7.97 9.77
C SER A 97 -0.15 7.10 8.55
N ALA A 98 0.06 5.81 8.80
CA ALA A 98 0.03 4.77 7.79
C ALA A 98 -1.26 4.77 6.96
N LEU A 99 -2.40 5.11 7.57
CA LEU A 99 -3.69 5.22 6.87
C LEU A 99 -3.70 6.39 5.88
N ALA A 100 -3.23 7.57 6.30
CA ALA A 100 -3.20 8.74 5.42
C ALA A 100 -2.19 8.57 4.27
N TRP A 101 -1.03 7.98 4.56
CA TRP A 101 -0.03 7.61 3.54
C TRP A 101 -0.58 6.58 2.55
N GLY A 102 -1.21 5.52 3.05
CA GLY A 102 -1.87 4.51 2.21
C GLY A 102 -2.98 5.11 1.36
N ALA A 103 -3.85 5.94 1.93
CA ALA A 103 -4.93 6.62 1.21
C ALA A 103 -4.41 7.50 0.08
N LEU A 104 -3.36 8.30 0.34
CA LEU A 104 -2.71 9.12 -0.67
C LEU A 104 -2.14 8.26 -1.81
N ALA A 105 -1.36 7.23 -1.47
CA ALA A 105 -0.67 6.40 -2.45
C ALA A 105 -1.65 5.58 -3.29
N VAL A 106 -2.66 4.95 -2.68
CA VAL A 106 -3.72 4.22 -3.39
C VAL A 106 -4.51 5.16 -4.30
N SER A 107 -4.87 6.36 -3.82
CA SER A 107 -5.57 7.34 -4.66
C SER A 107 -4.73 7.73 -5.89
N LEU A 108 -3.43 7.97 -5.70
CA LEU A 108 -2.53 8.24 -6.81
C LEU A 108 -2.42 7.06 -7.78
N ALA A 109 -2.36 5.82 -7.29
CA ALA A 109 -2.38 4.64 -8.15
C ALA A 109 -3.66 4.55 -8.99
N LEU A 110 -4.83 4.78 -8.39
CA LEU A 110 -6.12 4.75 -9.11
C LEU A 110 -6.24 5.88 -10.15
N LEU A 111 -5.68 7.05 -9.86
CA LEU A 111 -5.78 8.25 -10.71
C LEU A 111 -4.74 8.28 -11.83
N VAL A 112 -3.54 7.74 -11.60
CA VAL A 112 -2.37 7.93 -12.48
C VAL A 112 -1.98 6.66 -13.22
N ALA A 113 -2.24 5.47 -12.67
CA ALA A 113 -1.89 4.24 -13.36
C ALA A 113 -2.62 4.19 -14.71
N PRO A 114 -1.91 3.89 -15.81
CA PRO A 114 -2.55 3.66 -17.10
C PRO A 114 -3.67 2.64 -16.98
N LYS A 115 -4.82 2.96 -17.58
CA LYS A 115 -6.03 2.16 -17.53
C LYS A 115 -6.64 2.07 -18.92
N GLU A 116 -7.36 0.98 -19.16
CA GLU A 116 -8.21 0.86 -20.34
C GLU A 116 -9.58 1.49 -20.08
N ASP A 117 -10.27 1.86 -21.16
CA ASP A 117 -11.65 2.30 -21.08
C ASP A 117 -12.56 1.12 -20.72
N GLY A 118 -13.49 1.31 -19.80
CA GLY A 118 -14.44 0.29 -19.36
C GLY A 118 -14.78 0.36 -17.89
N GLU A 119 -15.77 -0.45 -17.49
CA GLU A 119 -16.23 -0.62 -16.11
C GLU A 119 -15.98 -2.07 -15.64
N GLU A 120 -14.83 -2.61 -16.01
CA GLU A 120 -14.41 -3.97 -15.67
C GLU A 120 -13.15 -3.91 -14.81
N LEU A 121 -12.90 -4.96 -14.01
CA LEU A 121 -11.68 -5.02 -13.20
C LEU A 121 -10.41 -5.04 -14.08
N SER A 122 -10.51 -5.61 -15.28
CA SER A 122 -9.46 -5.62 -16.32
C SER A 122 -9.02 -4.21 -16.74
N SER A 123 -9.92 -3.21 -16.70
CA SER A 123 -9.58 -1.81 -16.97
C SER A 123 -8.47 -1.30 -16.05
N GLY A 124 -8.32 -1.89 -14.86
CA GLY A 124 -7.27 -1.61 -13.89
C GLY A 124 -6.00 -2.45 -14.02
N LEU A 125 -5.61 -2.88 -15.23
CA LEU A 125 -4.54 -3.85 -15.47
C LEU A 125 -3.21 -3.60 -14.73
N TYR A 126 -2.89 -2.35 -14.38
CA TYR A 126 -1.71 -2.04 -13.57
C TYR A 126 -2.05 -1.54 -12.16
N GLY A 127 -3.13 -0.77 -11.98
CA GLY A 127 -3.53 -0.26 -10.66
C GLY A 127 -3.93 -1.39 -9.70
N VAL A 128 -4.61 -2.42 -10.22
CA VAL A 128 -5.05 -3.59 -9.44
C VAL A 128 -3.86 -4.34 -8.81
N PRO A 129 -2.86 -4.84 -9.56
CA PRO A 129 -1.72 -5.54 -8.96
C PRO A 129 -0.88 -4.68 -8.03
N ILE A 130 -0.77 -3.36 -8.27
CA ILE A 130 -0.05 -2.45 -7.36
C ILE A 130 -0.75 -2.40 -5.99
N ILE A 131 -2.06 -2.17 -5.98
CA ILE A 131 -2.83 -2.03 -4.74
C ILE A 131 -2.96 -3.38 -4.03
N ILE A 132 -3.32 -4.44 -4.76
CA ILE A 132 -3.40 -5.79 -4.18
C ILE A 132 -2.03 -6.23 -3.63
N GLY A 133 -0.95 -5.94 -4.38
CA GLY A 133 0.42 -6.16 -3.96
C GLY A 133 0.70 -5.59 -2.58
N MET A 134 0.50 -4.29 -2.39
CA MET A 134 0.67 -3.66 -1.07
C MET A 134 -0.24 -4.29 0.01
N THR A 135 -1.52 -4.53 -0.29
CA THR A 135 -2.47 -5.00 0.74
C THR A 135 -2.23 -6.44 1.22
N ILE A 136 -1.55 -7.28 0.43
CA ILE A 136 -1.27 -8.68 0.76
C ILE A 136 0.20 -8.88 1.13
N VAL A 137 1.12 -8.27 0.38
CA VAL A 137 2.56 -8.47 0.55
C VAL A 137 3.08 -7.80 1.82
N ASP A 138 2.62 -6.59 2.16
CA ASP A 138 2.98 -5.94 3.44
C ASP A 138 2.62 -6.84 4.65
N PRO A 139 1.36 -7.24 4.89
CA PRO A 139 1.03 -7.99 6.10
C PRO A 139 1.74 -9.34 6.14
N LEU A 140 1.96 -9.99 4.99
CA LEU A 140 2.77 -11.21 4.91
C LEU A 140 4.20 -10.96 5.39
N MET A 141 4.88 -9.96 4.83
CA MET A 141 6.25 -9.62 5.20
C MET A 141 6.35 -9.15 6.65
N GLY A 142 5.43 -8.30 7.08
CA GLY A 142 5.32 -7.81 8.45
C GLY A 142 5.12 -8.91 9.49
N GLU A 143 4.23 -9.89 9.23
CA GLU A 143 4.01 -11.01 10.15
C GLU A 143 5.20 -11.99 10.18
N ILE A 144 5.89 -12.21 9.06
CA ILE A 144 7.13 -13.02 9.04
C ILE A 144 8.23 -12.31 9.84
N LYS A 145 8.45 -11.01 9.59
CA LYS A 145 9.42 -10.20 10.36
C LYS A 145 9.10 -10.26 11.85
N ARG A 146 7.83 -10.14 12.25
CA ARG A 146 7.41 -10.16 13.65
C ARG A 146 7.54 -11.54 14.30
N THR A 147 7.03 -12.60 13.67
CA THR A 147 6.91 -13.93 14.30
C THR A 147 8.13 -14.82 14.10
N LYS A 148 8.84 -14.69 12.97
CA LYS A 148 10.00 -15.51 12.63
C LYS A 148 11.31 -14.76 12.79
N GLN A 149 11.26 -13.43 12.88
CA GLN A 149 12.46 -12.60 13.05
C GLN A 149 13.48 -12.86 11.94
N ASP A 150 13.00 -13.11 10.72
CA ASP A 150 13.80 -13.48 9.56
C ASP A 150 13.45 -12.59 8.35
N LEU A 151 14.33 -11.62 8.09
CA LEU A 151 14.19 -10.70 6.96
C LEU A 151 14.35 -11.41 5.60
N ARG A 152 15.22 -12.41 5.50
CA ARG A 152 15.44 -13.14 4.23
C ARG A 152 14.20 -13.94 3.87
N LEU A 153 13.62 -14.63 4.86
CA LEU A 153 12.36 -15.34 4.68
C LEU A 153 11.22 -14.38 4.30
N ALA A 154 11.14 -13.22 4.94
CA ALA A 154 10.15 -12.20 4.60
C ALA A 154 10.29 -11.73 3.14
N ILE A 155 11.51 -11.43 2.68
CA ILE A 155 11.78 -11.03 1.29
C ILE A 155 11.41 -12.15 0.32
N ILE A 156 11.81 -13.40 0.58
CA ILE A 156 11.52 -14.53 -0.31
C ILE A 156 10.00 -14.75 -0.39
N ALA A 157 9.32 -14.81 0.74
CA ALA A 157 7.87 -14.99 0.77
C ALA A 157 7.12 -13.81 0.11
N GLY A 158 7.57 -12.58 0.36
CA GLY A 158 7.04 -11.37 -0.27
C GLY A 158 7.23 -11.37 -1.78
N LEU A 159 8.39 -11.79 -2.28
CA LEU A 159 8.64 -11.93 -3.72
C LEU A 159 7.73 -12.98 -4.35
N ILE A 160 7.60 -14.16 -3.73
CA ILE A 160 6.70 -15.21 -4.23
C ILE A 160 5.26 -14.68 -4.31
N ALA A 161 4.76 -14.07 -3.23
CA ALA A 161 3.40 -13.52 -3.20
C ALA A 161 3.21 -12.40 -4.24
N SER A 162 4.17 -11.48 -4.34
CA SER A 162 4.15 -10.39 -5.31
C SER A 162 4.13 -10.91 -6.74
N TYR A 163 5.00 -11.86 -7.10
CA TYR A 163 4.99 -12.49 -8.41
C TYR A 163 3.68 -13.23 -8.69
N CYS A 164 3.11 -13.92 -7.71
CA CYS A 164 1.79 -14.55 -7.88
C CYS A 164 0.72 -13.52 -8.26
N ILE A 165 0.68 -12.36 -7.59
CA ILE A 165 -0.30 -11.29 -7.87
C ILE A 165 -0.08 -10.68 -9.27
N TRP A 166 1.17 -10.36 -9.61
CA TRP A 166 1.51 -9.74 -10.89
C TRP A 166 1.30 -10.69 -12.08
N LEU A 167 1.69 -11.97 -11.96
CA LEU A 167 1.48 -12.97 -13.01
C LEU A 167 0.01 -13.39 -13.13
N ALA A 168 -0.73 -13.43 -12.02
CA ALA A 168 -2.18 -13.55 -12.04
C ALA A 168 -2.83 -12.40 -12.83
N SER A 169 -2.36 -11.18 -12.61
CA SER A 169 -2.86 -9.99 -13.32
C SER A 169 -2.50 -10.01 -14.81
N TYR A 170 -1.31 -10.51 -15.19
CA TYR A 170 -0.98 -10.80 -16.59
C TYR A 170 -2.01 -11.75 -17.23
N TYR A 171 -2.35 -12.85 -16.54
CA TYR A 171 -3.24 -13.86 -17.09
C TYR A 171 -4.72 -13.46 -17.12
N TRP A 172 -5.21 -12.75 -16.09
CA TRP A 172 -6.64 -12.43 -15.94
C TRP A 172 -7.02 -11.00 -16.31
N LEU A 173 -6.10 -10.04 -16.17
CA LEU A 173 -6.37 -8.61 -16.41
C LEU A 173 -5.67 -8.09 -17.67
N GLY A 174 -4.79 -8.88 -18.29
CA GLY A 174 -4.03 -8.46 -19.48
C GLY A 174 -2.85 -7.54 -19.18
N THR A 175 -2.37 -7.48 -17.93
CA THR A 175 -1.15 -6.74 -17.55
C THR A 175 0.02 -7.15 -18.44
N ASP A 176 0.84 -6.24 -18.96
CA ASP A 176 2.04 -6.61 -19.74
C ASP A 176 3.02 -7.46 -18.90
N ILE A 177 3.59 -8.53 -19.50
CA ILE A 177 4.47 -9.47 -18.80
C ILE A 177 5.78 -8.82 -18.31
N ARG A 178 6.32 -7.84 -19.02
CA ARG A 178 7.53 -7.11 -18.62
C ARG A 178 7.24 -6.27 -17.39
N ALA A 179 6.07 -5.63 -17.34
CA ALA A 179 5.61 -4.93 -16.15
C ALA A 179 5.43 -5.92 -14.97
N ALA A 180 4.79 -7.06 -15.19
CA ALA A 180 4.62 -8.08 -14.16
C ALA A 180 5.95 -8.58 -13.58
N ILE A 181 6.95 -8.81 -14.43
CA ILE A 181 8.28 -9.29 -14.01
C ILE A 181 9.06 -8.22 -13.25
N ILE A 182 9.03 -6.97 -13.71
CA ILE A 182 9.87 -5.90 -13.13
C ILE A 182 9.20 -5.29 -11.89
N LEU A 183 7.89 -5.08 -11.90
CA LEU A 183 7.19 -4.35 -10.84
C LEU A 183 6.93 -5.21 -9.60
N ALA A 184 6.92 -6.55 -9.73
CA ALA A 184 6.80 -7.45 -8.59
C ALA A 184 7.95 -7.28 -7.56
N PRO A 185 9.23 -7.30 -7.95
CA PRO A 185 10.34 -6.95 -7.06
C PRO A 185 10.27 -5.53 -6.51
N LEU A 186 9.82 -4.55 -7.30
CA LEU A 186 9.70 -3.16 -6.85
C LEU A 186 8.67 -3.00 -5.72
N THR A 187 7.59 -3.77 -5.78
CA THR A 187 6.58 -3.83 -4.71
C THR A 187 7.23 -4.26 -3.38
N VAL A 188 8.02 -5.34 -3.40
CA VAL A 188 8.76 -5.83 -2.22
C VAL A 188 9.85 -4.86 -1.79
N ALA A 189 10.54 -4.23 -2.74
CA ALA A 189 11.57 -3.24 -2.45
C ALA A 189 10.99 -2.02 -1.70
N GLY A 190 9.71 -1.68 -1.92
CA GLY A 190 9.01 -0.62 -1.20
C GLY A 190 8.87 -0.89 0.30
N GLU A 191 8.87 -2.15 0.74
CA GLU A 191 8.73 -2.55 2.16
C GLU A 191 10.04 -2.46 2.96
N LEU A 192 11.18 -2.31 2.28
CA LEU A 192 12.51 -2.37 2.90
C LEU A 192 12.96 -1.05 3.57
N PRO A 193 12.70 0.15 3.01
CA PRO A 193 13.13 1.40 3.61
C PRO A 193 12.40 1.68 4.92
N LYS A 194 13.14 1.83 6.02
CA LYS A 194 12.62 2.34 7.29
C LYS A 194 12.84 3.83 7.37
N THR A 195 12.01 4.59 6.68
CA THR A 195 12.08 6.05 6.77
C THR A 195 11.07 6.55 7.79
N ARG A 196 11.44 7.56 8.58
CA ARG A 196 10.49 8.29 9.42
C ARG A 196 9.64 9.30 8.63
N ALA A 197 9.94 9.46 7.33
CA ALA A 197 9.35 10.47 6.48
C ALA A 197 8.13 9.94 5.69
N ILE A 198 8.19 8.69 5.24
CA ILE A 198 7.16 8.06 4.42
C ILE A 198 6.94 6.63 4.94
N ASP A 199 5.67 6.29 5.11
CA ASP A 199 5.22 4.97 5.55
C ASP A 199 5.38 3.90 4.45
N ASP A 200 5.57 2.65 4.88
CA ASP A 200 5.78 1.49 3.99
C ASP A 200 4.58 1.25 3.06
N ASN A 201 3.36 1.52 3.51
CA ASN A 201 2.17 1.45 2.65
C ASN A 201 2.27 2.36 1.43
N ALA A 202 2.85 3.55 1.60
CA ALA A 202 3.03 4.48 0.50
C ALA A 202 4.16 4.04 -0.41
N THR A 203 5.31 3.63 0.12
CA THR A 203 6.46 3.22 -0.71
C THR A 203 6.17 1.96 -1.50
N MET A 204 5.44 0.99 -0.94
CA MET A 204 5.03 -0.24 -1.65
C MET A 204 4.07 0.02 -2.83
N VAL A 205 3.41 1.18 -2.87
CA VAL A 205 2.55 1.59 -3.99
C VAL A 205 3.27 2.55 -4.92
N LEU A 206 3.88 3.61 -4.37
CA LEU A 206 4.50 4.67 -5.15
C LEU A 206 5.75 4.20 -5.90
N LEU A 207 6.51 3.25 -5.35
CA LEU A 207 7.70 2.73 -6.02
C LEU A 207 7.35 1.94 -7.29
N PRO A 208 6.50 0.89 -7.25
CA PRO A 208 6.08 0.21 -8.47
C PRO A 208 5.25 1.11 -9.39
N LEU A 209 4.46 2.06 -8.88
CA LEU A 209 3.77 3.05 -9.72
C LEU A 209 4.75 3.94 -10.49
N SER A 210 5.80 4.42 -9.83
CA SER A 210 6.85 5.22 -10.49
C SER A 210 7.58 4.39 -11.55
N GLY A 211 7.91 3.14 -11.22
CA GLY A 211 8.49 2.19 -12.18
C GLY A 211 7.59 1.98 -13.39
N LEU A 212 6.29 1.79 -13.17
CA LEU A 212 5.30 1.64 -14.22
C LEU A 212 5.28 2.85 -15.14
N ILE A 213 5.16 4.07 -14.60
CA ILE A 213 5.07 5.30 -15.39
C ILE A 213 6.31 5.47 -16.27
N LEU A 214 7.50 5.17 -15.74
CA LEU A 214 8.75 5.24 -16.50
C LEU A 214 8.85 4.16 -17.57
N MET A 215 8.28 2.99 -17.32
CA MET A 215 8.28 1.87 -18.27
C MET A 215 7.18 1.95 -19.32
N TYR A 216 6.06 2.62 -19.02
CA TYR A 216 4.85 2.59 -19.82
C TYR A 216 5.05 2.94 -21.31
N PRO A 217 5.90 3.92 -21.70
CA PRO A 217 6.18 4.20 -23.11
C PRO A 217 6.80 3.04 -23.90
N PHE A 218 7.28 1.99 -23.21
CA PHE A 218 7.91 0.81 -23.79
C PHE A 218 7.05 -0.45 -23.68
N LEU A 219 5.89 -0.37 -23.02
CA LEU A 219 4.95 -1.49 -22.86
C LEU A 219 4.07 -1.61 -24.10
#